data_AF-A0A0F2HZP2-F1
#
_entry.id   AF-A0A0F2HZP2-F1
#
_cell.length_a   1.000
_cell.length_b   1.000
_cell.length_c   1.000
_cell.angle_alpha   90.00
_cell.angle_beta   90.00
_cell.angle_gamma   90.00
#
_symmetry.space_group_name_H-M   'P 1'
#
loop_
_entity.id
_entity.type
_entity.pdbx_description
1 polymer ?
#
loop_
_entity_poly.entity_id
_entity_poly.type
_entity_poly.pdbx_seq_one_letter_code
_entity_poly.pdbx_strand_id
1 'polypeptide(L)'
;MSNYHACFLIPCYNHGSTVGQVIDALLPYQLPIILVDDGSNLITQQQLERQAKRDNVHLVRLAHNQGKGGAVMAGIRHANKLGFTHAIQIDSDGQHDIQALPKLLETSQRHPERLISGKPIYDASVPKSRLYGRYVTHVWVWIETLSLAIEDSMCGFRAYPVAKTVSVLNKYRIGSRMDFDIEILVRMYWEGSDIEFIETRVIYPEGGISHFDALWDNVKISWMHTRLFFGMLPRIPKLLGRKKPNSQLRTHWSKQQEKGTVLGIKLLLAIYTLLGRPTFNLILRLVIGYYHATGKQAKSASQTYLAQLQHYASDKQIELPDHLTSYNHLLSFGHTMLDKLAAWKGDFSAHNLTIHGQQQFDQMVANKQGVVILGSHLGNLELCRALGRRHTDVKINALVFTEHAERFNAVMKAVNPSSELNLIQVSSLGPDTAILLQQKIEQGEWIVIVGDRTSTSKESRAVWADFLGKPAPFPQGPFMLASILKAPVYLLFGLRDDTSSTAHFDVYFEHFSDKIVLPRKERQAALEMVVQQYAQRLEHYTLQAPLQWYNFFDFWNLTDQQHDNANRT
;
A
#
# COMPACT_ATOMS: atom_id res chain seq x y z
N MET A 1 -3.67 -35.04 -12.58
CA MET A 1 -3.85 -34.34 -11.30
C MET A 1 -3.03 -35.11 -10.27
N SER A 2 -1.99 -34.51 -9.69
CA SER A 2 -1.26 -35.15 -8.59
C SER A 2 -2.25 -35.39 -7.45
N ASN A 3 -2.36 -36.63 -6.97
CA ASN A 3 -3.31 -36.97 -5.92
C ASN A 3 -2.88 -36.26 -4.64
N TYR A 4 -3.66 -35.28 -4.19
CA TYR A 4 -3.34 -34.51 -2.98
C TYR A 4 -3.43 -35.44 -1.77
N HIS A 5 -2.30 -35.68 -1.12
CA HIS A 5 -2.16 -36.54 0.04
C HIS A 5 -1.36 -35.80 1.11
N ALA A 6 -2.05 -35.30 2.14
CA ALA A 6 -1.48 -34.46 3.18
C ALA A 6 -1.38 -35.18 4.52
N CYS A 7 -0.43 -34.78 5.36
CA CYS A 7 -0.32 -35.21 6.75
C CYS A 7 -0.11 -34.01 7.67
N PHE A 8 -0.53 -34.12 8.93
CA PHE A 8 -0.10 -33.20 9.98
C PHE A 8 1.31 -33.56 10.45
N LEU A 9 2.09 -32.55 10.79
CA LEU A 9 3.44 -32.67 11.33
C LEU A 9 3.54 -31.89 12.63
N ILE A 10 3.74 -32.61 13.74
CA ILE A 10 3.76 -32.04 15.09
C ILE A 10 5.16 -32.25 15.68
N PRO A 11 6.05 -31.24 15.67
CA PRO A 11 7.28 -31.28 16.43
C PRO A 11 6.97 -31.09 17.93
N CYS A 12 7.55 -31.93 18.79
CA CYS A 12 7.34 -31.89 20.24
C CYS A 12 8.68 -31.99 20.99
N TYR A 13 8.91 -31.05 21.90
CA TYR A 13 9.99 -31.10 22.89
C TYR A 13 9.41 -30.75 24.26
N ASN A 14 9.33 -31.72 25.17
CA ASN A 14 8.82 -31.54 26.54
C ASN A 14 7.38 -30.98 26.68
N HIS A 15 6.56 -31.06 25.63
CA HIS A 15 5.14 -30.64 25.61
C HIS A 15 4.18 -31.85 25.69
N GLY A 16 4.53 -32.87 26.47
CA GLY A 16 3.76 -34.11 26.57
C GLY A 16 2.33 -33.95 27.13
N SER A 17 2.06 -32.89 27.89
CA SER A 17 0.74 -32.63 28.48
C SER A 17 -0.26 -32.01 27.48
N THR A 18 0.22 -31.25 26.48
CA THR A 18 -0.62 -30.52 25.52
C THR A 18 -0.82 -31.29 24.21
N VAL A 19 0.14 -32.15 23.84
CA VAL A 19 0.12 -32.89 22.57
C VAL A 19 -1.15 -33.73 22.35
N GLY A 20 -1.71 -34.32 23.41
CA GLY A 20 -2.94 -35.11 23.32
C GLY A 20 -4.13 -34.28 22.85
N GLN A 21 -4.30 -33.08 23.41
CA GLN A 21 -5.36 -32.14 23.03
C GLN A 21 -5.20 -31.65 21.59
N VAL A 22 -3.95 -31.38 21.16
CA VAL A 22 -3.64 -31.01 19.78
C VAL A 22 -4.04 -32.14 18.82
N ILE A 23 -3.70 -33.39 19.14
CA ILE A 23 -4.09 -34.55 18.31
C ILE A 23 -5.62 -34.68 18.28
N ASP A 24 -6.30 -34.61 19.43
CA ASP A 24 -7.76 -34.70 19.51
C ASP A 24 -8.45 -33.65 18.62
N ALA A 25 -7.92 -32.42 18.57
CA ALA A 25 -8.43 -31.35 17.71
C ALA A 25 -8.19 -31.59 16.20
N LEU A 26 -7.23 -32.44 15.84
CA LEU A 26 -6.88 -32.76 14.45
C LEU A 26 -7.57 -34.04 13.93
N LEU A 27 -8.04 -34.93 14.82
CA LEU A 27 -8.75 -36.17 14.44
C LEU A 27 -9.93 -35.95 13.47
N PRO A 28 -10.78 -34.90 13.62
CA PRO A 28 -11.91 -34.68 12.70
C PRO A 28 -11.53 -34.50 11.24
N TYR A 29 -10.28 -34.11 10.94
CA TYR A 29 -9.78 -33.91 9.58
C TYR A 29 -9.36 -35.21 8.89
N GLN A 30 -9.26 -36.32 9.62
CA GLN A 30 -8.96 -37.66 9.09
C GLN A 30 -7.66 -37.74 8.25
N LEU A 31 -6.67 -36.89 8.57
CA LEU A 31 -5.35 -36.92 7.96
C LEU A 31 -4.34 -37.64 8.87
N PRO A 32 -3.37 -38.38 8.30
CA PRO A 32 -2.29 -38.96 9.09
C PRO A 32 -1.48 -37.92 9.84
N ILE A 33 -1.01 -38.27 11.02
CA ILE A 33 -0.24 -37.40 11.92
C ILE A 33 1.17 -37.95 12.05
N ILE A 34 2.17 -37.15 11.73
CA ILE A 34 3.58 -37.42 12.03
C ILE A 34 3.93 -36.63 13.29
N LEU A 35 4.12 -37.34 14.38
CA LEU A 35 4.54 -36.79 15.66
C LEU A 35 6.05 -36.97 15.79
N VAL A 36 6.80 -35.87 15.94
CA VAL A 36 8.26 -35.90 16.06
C VAL A 36 8.66 -35.56 17.49
N ASP A 37 9.24 -36.53 18.19
CA ASP A 37 9.88 -36.33 19.48
C ASP A 37 11.32 -35.83 19.29
N ASP A 38 11.57 -34.57 19.65
CA ASP A 38 12.89 -33.92 19.54
C ASP A 38 13.77 -34.18 20.77
N GLY A 39 13.88 -35.46 21.19
CA GLY A 39 14.68 -35.87 22.34
C GLY A 39 14.13 -35.36 23.68
N SER A 40 12.82 -35.48 23.89
CA SER A 40 12.15 -35.07 25.15
C SER A 40 12.54 -35.93 26.35
N ASN A 41 12.16 -35.47 27.56
CA ASN A 41 12.31 -36.25 28.79
C ASN A 41 11.44 -37.53 28.82
N LEU A 42 11.76 -38.44 29.73
CA LEU A 42 11.09 -39.76 29.84
C LEU A 42 9.57 -39.66 30.02
N ILE A 43 9.10 -38.67 30.81
CA ILE A 43 7.67 -38.44 31.05
C ILE A 43 6.96 -38.10 29.72
N THR A 44 7.54 -37.18 28.94
CA THR A 44 7.01 -36.79 27.65
C THR A 44 7.06 -37.94 26.66
N GLN A 45 8.17 -38.68 26.60
CA GLN A 45 8.31 -39.87 25.75
C GLN A 45 7.18 -40.88 25.98
N GLN A 46 6.87 -41.19 27.25
CA GLN A 46 5.77 -42.10 27.60
C GLN A 46 4.39 -41.56 27.16
N GLN A 47 4.18 -40.24 27.20
CA GLN A 47 2.94 -39.65 26.69
C GLN A 47 2.86 -39.75 25.17
N LEU A 48 3.95 -39.43 24.45
CA LEU A 48 4.00 -39.55 22.99
C LEU A 48 3.82 -41.00 22.53
N GLU A 49 4.34 -41.98 23.28
CA GLU A 49 4.08 -43.41 23.06
C GLU A 49 2.61 -43.78 23.14
N ARG A 50 1.89 -43.25 24.13
CA ARG A 50 0.45 -43.48 24.26
C ARG A 50 -0.31 -42.89 23.09
N GLN A 51 0.07 -41.69 22.64
CA GLN A 51 -0.55 -41.05 21.49
C GLN A 51 -0.26 -41.81 20.18
N ALA A 52 0.93 -42.40 20.06
CA ALA A 52 1.32 -43.20 18.90
C ALA A 52 0.56 -44.53 18.75
N LYS A 53 -0.18 -44.97 19.78
CA LYS A 53 -1.06 -46.15 19.70
C LYS A 53 -2.39 -45.85 19.00
N ARG A 54 -2.71 -44.58 18.75
CA ARG A 54 -3.91 -44.17 18.02
C ARG A 54 -3.75 -44.45 16.53
N ASP A 55 -4.86 -44.72 15.86
CA ASP A 55 -4.86 -44.94 14.42
C ASP A 55 -4.33 -43.70 13.68
N ASN A 56 -3.54 -43.93 12.63
CA ASN A 56 -2.94 -42.90 11.77
C ASN A 56 -1.95 -41.94 12.46
N VAL A 57 -1.36 -42.32 13.60
CA VAL A 57 -0.28 -41.55 14.24
C VAL A 57 1.08 -42.25 14.07
N HIS A 58 2.01 -41.59 13.39
CA HIS A 58 3.38 -42.04 13.18
C HIS A 58 4.33 -41.30 14.11
N LEU A 59 4.99 -42.02 15.03
CA LEU A 59 5.97 -41.43 15.93
C LEU A 59 7.40 -41.54 15.36
N VAL A 60 8.07 -40.40 15.23
CA VAL A 60 9.49 -40.30 14.85
C VAL A 60 10.27 -39.81 16.07
N ARG A 61 11.29 -40.56 16.51
CA ARG A 61 12.15 -40.16 17.64
C ARG A 61 13.52 -39.70 17.19
N LEU A 62 13.94 -38.57 17.73
CA LEU A 62 15.30 -38.08 17.62
C LEU A 62 16.07 -38.41 18.91
N ALA A 63 17.32 -38.85 18.76
CA ALA A 63 18.14 -39.29 19.89
C ALA A 63 18.51 -38.17 20.87
N HIS A 64 18.57 -36.93 20.39
CA HIS A 64 18.86 -35.73 21.17
C HIS A 64 18.08 -34.56 20.59
N ASN A 65 17.88 -33.51 21.40
CA ASN A 65 17.24 -32.27 20.99
C ASN A 65 18.07 -31.54 19.92
N GLN A 66 17.48 -31.40 18.73
CA GLN A 66 18.06 -30.69 17.59
C GLN A 66 17.46 -29.27 17.42
N GLY A 67 16.36 -28.99 18.12
CA GLY A 67 15.57 -27.78 18.05
C GLY A 67 14.36 -27.94 17.12
N LYS A 68 13.40 -27.02 17.25
CA LYS A 68 12.15 -27.00 16.46
C LYS A 68 12.39 -27.26 14.97
N GLY A 69 13.33 -26.54 14.36
CA GLY A 69 13.68 -26.73 12.94
C GLY A 69 14.25 -28.12 12.63
N GLY A 70 15.07 -28.68 13.51
CA GLY A 70 15.57 -30.05 13.42
C GLY A 70 14.43 -31.07 13.40
N ALA A 71 13.49 -30.95 14.33
CA ALA A 71 12.31 -31.79 14.41
C ALA A 71 11.41 -31.68 13.16
N VAL A 72 11.14 -30.45 12.70
CA VAL A 72 10.34 -30.21 11.49
C VAL A 72 11.03 -30.79 10.26
N MET A 73 12.34 -30.58 10.09
CA MET A 73 13.10 -31.16 8.97
C MET A 73 13.08 -32.69 8.97
N ALA A 74 13.22 -33.31 10.15
CA ALA A 74 13.12 -34.77 10.28
C ALA A 74 11.72 -35.27 9.91
N GLY A 75 10.69 -34.58 10.37
CA GLY A 75 9.30 -34.86 10.05
C GLY A 75 8.97 -34.74 8.56
N ILE A 76 9.40 -33.67 7.89
CA ILE A 76 9.19 -33.49 6.43
C ILE A 76 9.91 -34.59 5.64
N ARG A 77 11.11 -34.97 6.04
CA ARG A 77 11.83 -36.11 5.41
C ARG A 77 11.10 -37.43 5.63
N HIS A 78 10.52 -37.64 6.80
CA HIS A 78 9.71 -38.82 7.08
C HIS A 78 8.41 -38.82 6.25
N ALA A 79 7.75 -37.67 6.14
CA ALA A 79 6.57 -37.49 5.30
C ALA A 79 6.84 -37.86 3.85
N ASN A 80 8.01 -37.45 3.33
CA ASN A 80 8.45 -37.80 1.98
C ASN A 80 8.66 -39.32 1.81
N LYS A 81 9.20 -40.01 2.81
CA LYS A 81 9.39 -41.48 2.78
C LYS A 81 8.06 -42.23 2.75
N LEU A 82 7.04 -41.69 3.42
CA LEU A 82 5.69 -42.25 3.44
C LEU A 82 4.85 -41.85 2.20
N GLY A 83 5.42 -41.08 1.26
CA GLY A 83 4.74 -40.68 0.03
C GLY A 83 3.71 -39.58 0.20
N PHE A 84 3.79 -38.78 1.27
CA PHE A 84 2.94 -37.60 1.41
C PHE A 84 3.39 -36.48 0.46
N THR A 85 2.41 -35.81 -0.14
CA THR A 85 2.62 -34.65 -1.01
C THR A 85 2.74 -33.36 -0.22
N HIS A 86 2.05 -33.26 0.92
CA HIS A 86 1.99 -32.06 1.75
C HIS A 86 2.18 -32.39 3.23
N ALA A 87 2.93 -31.56 3.94
CA ALA A 87 3.10 -31.65 5.39
C ALA A 87 2.62 -30.35 6.03
N ILE A 88 1.63 -30.47 6.92
CA ILE A 88 1.00 -29.35 7.61
C ILE A 88 1.59 -29.24 9.01
N GLN A 89 2.47 -28.26 9.21
CA GLN A 89 3.13 -28.02 10.50
C GLN A 89 2.14 -27.41 11.50
N ILE A 90 2.01 -28.06 12.66
CA ILE A 90 1.22 -27.61 13.81
C ILE A 90 2.11 -27.74 15.05
N ASP A 91 2.31 -26.66 15.81
CA ASP A 91 3.15 -26.72 17.01
C ASP A 91 2.42 -27.47 18.15
N SER A 92 3.17 -28.20 18.98
CA SER A 92 2.63 -29.06 20.04
C SER A 92 2.07 -28.32 21.27
N ASP A 93 2.20 -26.99 21.32
CA ASP A 93 1.84 -26.14 22.45
C ASP A 93 0.38 -25.64 22.43
N GLY A 94 -0.36 -25.91 21.34
CA GLY A 94 -1.77 -25.53 21.19
C GLY A 94 -2.00 -24.06 20.86
N GLN A 95 -0.98 -23.31 20.44
CA GLN A 95 -1.12 -21.87 20.14
C GLN A 95 -1.76 -21.55 18.77
N HIS A 96 -1.94 -22.58 17.92
CA HIS A 96 -2.44 -22.42 16.56
C HIS A 96 -3.96 -22.39 16.50
N ASP A 97 -4.51 -21.43 15.77
CA ASP A 97 -5.95 -21.35 15.50
C ASP A 97 -6.40 -22.46 14.54
N ILE A 98 -6.97 -23.52 15.11
CA ILE A 98 -7.51 -24.66 14.37
C ILE A 98 -8.65 -24.22 13.42
N GLN A 99 -9.31 -23.08 13.66
CA GLN A 99 -10.35 -22.56 12.75
C GLN A 99 -9.75 -22.11 11.40
N ALA A 100 -8.47 -21.78 11.34
CA ALA A 100 -7.77 -21.43 10.09
C ALA A 100 -7.34 -22.67 9.27
N LEU A 101 -7.42 -23.87 9.85
CA LEU A 101 -6.91 -25.11 9.24
C LEU A 101 -7.66 -25.55 7.98
N PRO A 102 -9.01 -25.48 7.88
CA PRO A 102 -9.72 -25.81 6.65
C PRO A 102 -9.24 -24.96 5.46
N LYS A 103 -9.04 -23.66 5.68
CA LYS A 103 -8.55 -22.73 4.66
C LYS A 103 -7.11 -23.06 4.26
N LEU A 104 -6.25 -23.44 5.21
CA LEU A 104 -4.88 -23.86 4.91
C LEU A 104 -4.85 -25.08 4.00
N LEU A 105 -5.64 -26.11 4.35
CA LEU A 105 -5.75 -27.36 3.59
C LEU A 105 -6.29 -27.08 2.18
N GLU A 106 -7.42 -26.38 2.07
CA GLU A 106 -8.05 -26.05 0.79
C GLU A 106 -7.10 -25.26 -0.13
N THR A 107 -6.41 -24.24 0.39
CA THR A 107 -5.47 -23.44 -0.39
C THR A 107 -4.27 -24.27 -0.83
N SER A 108 -3.72 -25.12 0.04
CA SER A 108 -2.61 -26.00 -0.33
C SER A 108 -3.00 -27.04 -1.38
N GLN A 109 -4.25 -27.53 -1.34
CA GLN A 109 -4.78 -28.44 -2.35
C GLN A 109 -4.97 -27.74 -3.69
N ARG A 110 -5.47 -26.50 -3.70
CA ARG A 110 -5.65 -25.68 -4.91
C ARG A 110 -4.32 -25.28 -5.54
N HIS A 111 -3.29 -25.08 -4.72
CA HIS A 111 -1.98 -24.60 -5.14
C HIS A 111 -0.83 -25.51 -4.67
N PRO A 112 -0.74 -26.75 -5.19
CA PRO A 112 0.14 -27.79 -4.64
C PRO A 112 1.65 -27.52 -4.78
N GLU A 113 2.04 -26.53 -5.59
CA GLU A 113 3.44 -26.14 -5.79
C GLU A 113 3.89 -24.96 -4.91
N ARG A 114 2.94 -24.38 -4.15
CA ARG A 114 3.16 -23.21 -3.29
C ARG A 114 3.37 -23.65 -1.84
N LEU A 115 4.14 -22.86 -1.11
CA LEU A 115 4.18 -22.95 0.35
C LEU A 115 3.10 -22.01 0.90
N ILE A 116 2.16 -22.54 1.67
CA ILE A 116 1.11 -21.73 2.30
C ILE A 116 1.49 -21.49 3.75
N SER A 117 1.48 -20.23 4.21
CA SER A 117 1.88 -19.84 5.56
C SER A 117 0.81 -19.03 6.26
N GLY A 118 0.71 -19.17 7.58
CA GLY A 118 -0.09 -18.32 8.44
C GLY A 118 0.49 -16.91 8.50
N LYS A 119 -0.40 -15.91 8.40
CA LYS A 119 -0.17 -14.52 8.74
C LYS A 119 -0.95 -14.23 10.00
N PRO A 120 -0.28 -14.06 11.15
CA PRO A 120 -1.00 -13.88 12.39
C PRO A 120 -1.65 -12.51 12.46
N ILE A 121 -2.90 -12.50 12.88
CA ILE A 121 -3.65 -11.31 13.29
C ILE A 121 -3.46 -11.18 14.80
N TYR A 122 -2.91 -10.04 15.22
CA TYR A 122 -2.65 -9.73 16.62
C TYR A 122 -3.76 -8.87 17.21
N ASP A 123 -4.11 -9.15 18.47
CA ASP A 123 -4.94 -8.26 19.29
C ASP A 123 -4.07 -7.36 20.18
N ALA A 124 -4.69 -6.59 21.06
CA ALA A 124 -4.00 -5.65 21.94
C ALA A 124 -3.12 -6.30 23.04
N SER A 125 -3.17 -7.64 23.20
CA SER A 125 -2.45 -8.36 24.26
C SER A 125 -0.96 -8.60 23.95
N VAL A 126 -0.51 -8.32 22.73
CA VAL A 126 0.84 -8.69 22.29
C VAL A 126 1.92 -7.73 22.82
N PRO A 127 3.02 -8.25 23.42
CA PRO A 127 4.16 -7.43 23.82
C PRO A 127 4.77 -6.68 22.63
N LYS A 128 4.87 -5.35 22.75
CA LYS A 128 5.42 -4.47 21.68
C LYS A 128 6.82 -4.86 21.22
N SER A 129 7.67 -5.37 22.12
CA SER A 129 9.02 -5.85 21.78
C SER A 129 9.01 -7.00 20.77
N ARG A 130 8.03 -7.92 20.86
CA ARG A 130 7.86 -9.02 19.89
C ARG A 130 7.38 -8.51 18.53
N LEU A 131 6.51 -7.49 18.50
CA LEU A 131 6.07 -6.85 17.27
C LEU A 131 7.23 -6.16 16.53
N TYR A 132 8.07 -5.42 17.26
CA TYR A 132 9.22 -4.73 16.66
C TYR A 132 10.31 -5.71 16.17
N GLY A 133 10.67 -6.71 16.98
CA GLY A 133 11.64 -7.73 16.57
C GLY A 133 11.19 -8.46 15.30
N ARG A 134 9.90 -8.77 15.21
CA ARG A 134 9.29 -9.37 14.03
C ARG A 134 9.33 -8.50 12.80
N TYR A 135 9.03 -7.22 12.96
CA TYR A 135 9.10 -6.26 11.85
C TYR A 135 10.54 -6.11 11.32
N VAL A 136 11.55 -6.11 12.20
CA VAL A 136 12.97 -6.08 11.78
C VAL A 136 13.30 -7.32 10.92
N THR A 137 12.87 -8.50 11.35
CA THR A 137 13.02 -9.73 10.55
C THR A 137 12.33 -9.64 9.19
N HIS A 138 11.12 -9.05 9.10
CA HIS A 138 10.43 -8.85 7.82
C HIS A 138 11.25 -8.00 6.85
N VAL A 139 11.82 -6.90 7.34
CA VAL A 139 12.67 -6.01 6.53
C VAL A 139 13.87 -6.78 5.95
N TRP A 140 14.55 -7.57 6.78
CA TRP A 140 15.67 -8.39 6.31
C TRP A 140 15.26 -9.43 5.28
N VAL A 141 14.13 -10.12 5.49
CA VAL A 141 13.59 -11.08 4.53
C VAL A 141 13.26 -10.41 3.19
N TRP A 142 12.70 -9.20 3.19
CA TRP A 142 12.42 -8.46 1.96
C TRP A 142 13.69 -8.06 1.21
N ILE A 143 14.75 -7.71 1.94
CA ILE A 143 16.07 -7.46 1.36
C ILE A 143 16.61 -8.75 0.73
N GLU A 144 16.62 -9.85 1.49
CA GLU A 144 17.15 -11.16 1.08
C GLU A 144 16.43 -11.79 -0.10
N THR A 145 15.16 -11.42 -0.31
CA THR A 145 14.34 -11.91 -1.42
C THR A 145 14.14 -10.89 -2.53
N LEU A 146 14.53 -9.63 -2.32
CA LEU A 146 14.21 -8.48 -3.17
C LEU A 146 12.71 -8.38 -3.50
N SER A 147 11.85 -8.78 -2.55
CA SER A 147 10.41 -8.94 -2.74
C SER A 147 9.63 -8.66 -1.46
N LEU A 148 8.44 -8.08 -1.61
CA LEU A 148 7.49 -7.89 -0.52
C LEU A 148 6.46 -9.04 -0.43
N ALA A 149 6.65 -10.11 -1.22
CA ALA A 149 5.70 -11.23 -1.28
C ALA A 149 5.66 -12.07 0.02
N ILE A 150 6.72 -12.02 0.83
CA ILE A 150 6.74 -12.70 2.13
C ILE A 150 6.18 -11.74 3.19
N GLU A 151 4.90 -11.90 3.52
CA GLU A 151 4.20 -11.05 4.49
C GLU A 151 4.56 -11.38 5.94
N ASP A 152 4.89 -12.65 6.20
CA ASP A 152 5.45 -13.09 7.46
C ASP A 152 6.41 -14.27 7.31
N SER A 153 7.48 -14.29 8.11
CA SER A 153 8.50 -15.35 8.07
C SER A 153 8.63 -16.19 9.33
N MET A 154 7.87 -15.90 10.40
CA MET A 154 8.09 -16.52 11.71
C MET A 154 6.93 -17.38 12.20
N CYS A 155 5.75 -17.31 11.58
CA CYS A 155 4.63 -18.17 11.92
C CYS A 155 4.93 -19.61 11.46
N GLY A 156 4.87 -20.57 12.39
CA GLY A 156 5.06 -21.99 12.11
C GLY A 156 3.82 -22.70 11.53
N PHE A 157 2.70 -22.00 11.37
CA PHE A 157 1.46 -22.56 10.81
C PHE A 157 1.58 -22.65 9.29
N ARG A 158 2.00 -23.80 8.76
CA ARG A 158 2.42 -23.89 7.35
C ARG A 158 2.05 -25.20 6.69
N ALA A 159 1.68 -25.11 5.41
CA ALA A 159 1.59 -26.23 4.50
C ALA A 159 2.81 -26.27 3.57
N TYR A 160 3.63 -27.30 3.70
CA TYR A 160 4.83 -27.51 2.89
C TYR A 160 4.56 -28.49 1.74
N PRO A 161 4.87 -28.14 0.49
CA PRO A 161 4.94 -29.11 -0.60
C PRO A 161 6.19 -29.98 -0.40
N VAL A 162 5.97 -31.22 0.05
CA VAL A 162 6.98 -32.09 0.67
C VAL A 162 8.19 -32.30 -0.25
N ALA A 163 7.96 -32.71 -1.50
CA ALA A 163 9.05 -33.01 -2.44
C ALA A 163 9.95 -31.80 -2.69
N LYS A 164 9.34 -30.62 -2.90
CA LYS A 164 10.06 -29.36 -3.13
C LYS A 164 10.81 -28.92 -1.89
N THR A 165 10.18 -29.04 -0.72
CA THR A 165 10.85 -28.73 0.56
C THR A 165 12.04 -29.64 0.80
N VAL A 166 11.93 -30.96 0.57
CA VAL A 166 13.07 -31.88 0.69
C VAL A 166 14.20 -31.52 -0.27
N SER A 167 13.89 -31.14 -1.51
CA SER A 167 14.90 -30.64 -2.46
C SER A 167 15.66 -29.44 -1.91
N VAL A 168 14.96 -28.48 -1.28
CA VAL A 168 15.58 -27.32 -0.62
C VAL A 168 16.43 -27.74 0.58
N LEU A 169 15.92 -28.64 1.42
CA LEU A 169 16.64 -29.17 2.59
C LEU A 169 17.92 -29.93 2.22
N ASN A 170 17.97 -30.55 1.03
CA ASN A 170 19.17 -31.24 0.55
C ASN A 170 20.19 -30.26 -0.08
N LYS A 171 19.71 -29.13 -0.62
CA LYS A 171 20.55 -28.11 -1.25
C LYS A 171 21.21 -27.17 -0.24
N TYR A 172 20.56 -26.92 0.89
CA TYR A 172 20.99 -25.92 1.87
C TYR A 172 21.13 -26.50 3.27
N ARG A 173 22.19 -26.10 3.97
CA ARG A 173 22.32 -26.33 5.41
C ARG A 173 21.51 -25.27 6.17
N ILE A 174 20.25 -25.58 6.46
CA ILE A 174 19.32 -24.68 7.16
C ILE A 174 19.50 -24.78 8.68
N GLY A 175 19.27 -23.66 9.38
CA GLY A 175 19.22 -23.61 10.84
C GLY A 175 18.24 -24.63 11.43
N SER A 176 18.53 -25.15 12.62
CA SER A 176 17.73 -26.21 13.27
C SER A 176 16.87 -25.70 14.42
N ARG A 177 16.88 -24.40 14.73
CA ARG A 177 16.12 -23.83 15.86
C ARG A 177 15.07 -22.85 15.34
N MET A 178 14.86 -21.73 16.04
CA MET A 178 13.85 -20.72 15.69
C MET A 178 14.16 -19.97 14.39
N ASP A 179 15.43 -19.95 14.00
CA ASP A 179 15.90 -19.42 12.72
C ASP A 179 15.41 -20.26 11.51
N PHE A 180 15.04 -21.53 11.73
CA PHE A 180 14.51 -22.39 10.68
C PHE A 180 13.29 -21.80 9.97
N ASP A 181 12.31 -21.32 10.74
CA ASP A 181 11.03 -20.85 10.19
C ASP A 181 11.28 -19.68 9.22
N ILE A 182 12.26 -18.82 9.48
CA ILE A 182 12.63 -17.72 8.60
C ILE A 182 13.41 -18.23 7.39
N GLU A 183 14.47 -19.00 7.64
CA GLU A 183 15.39 -19.42 6.58
C GLU A 183 14.69 -20.31 5.54
N ILE A 184 13.85 -21.26 5.94
CA ILE A 184 13.20 -22.17 4.99
C ILE A 184 12.34 -21.42 3.98
N LEU A 185 11.63 -20.37 4.40
CA LEU A 185 10.83 -19.54 3.49
C LEU A 185 11.70 -18.84 2.46
N VAL A 186 12.79 -18.19 2.91
CA VAL A 186 13.72 -17.49 2.01
C VAL A 186 14.34 -18.47 1.01
N ARG A 187 14.76 -19.66 1.47
CA ARG A 187 15.36 -20.69 0.59
C ARG A 187 14.34 -21.27 -0.40
N MET A 188 13.12 -21.54 0.04
CA MET A 188 12.02 -21.95 -0.84
C MET A 188 11.74 -20.88 -1.90
N TYR A 189 11.75 -19.60 -1.51
CA TYR A 189 11.63 -18.47 -2.43
C TYR A 189 12.83 -18.32 -3.37
N TRP A 190 14.05 -18.69 -3.00
CA TRP A 190 15.16 -18.68 -3.95
C TRP A 190 15.09 -19.82 -4.99
N GLU A 191 14.40 -20.91 -4.63
CA GLU A 191 14.26 -22.11 -5.45
C GLU A 191 12.97 -22.19 -6.27
N GLY A 192 12.26 -21.08 -6.46
CA GLY A 192 11.12 -21.06 -7.36
C GLY A 192 9.77 -21.35 -6.72
N SER A 193 9.69 -21.52 -5.39
CA SER A 193 8.39 -21.63 -4.69
C SER A 193 7.75 -20.25 -4.59
N ASP A 194 6.48 -20.14 -4.98
CA ASP A 194 5.65 -18.99 -4.60
C ASP A 194 5.14 -19.25 -3.17
N ILE A 195 5.01 -18.17 -2.39
CA ILE A 195 4.56 -18.22 -0.99
C ILE A 195 3.25 -17.47 -0.91
N GLU A 196 2.24 -18.08 -0.28
CA GLU A 196 0.91 -17.52 -0.12
C GLU A 196 0.51 -17.50 1.35
N PHE A 197 -0.21 -16.46 1.76
CA PHE A 197 -0.55 -16.25 3.16
C PHE A 197 -2.04 -16.42 3.41
N ILE A 198 -2.36 -17.07 4.52
CA ILE A 198 -3.71 -17.09 5.08
C ILE A 198 -3.71 -16.43 6.45
N GLU A 199 -4.75 -15.67 6.75
CA GLU A 199 -4.92 -15.08 8.07
C GLU A 199 -5.20 -16.17 9.11
N THR A 200 -4.54 -16.07 10.27
CA THR A 200 -4.72 -16.97 11.41
C THR A 200 -4.62 -16.16 12.71
N ARG A 201 -5.32 -16.55 13.77
CA ARG A 201 -5.20 -15.89 15.08
C ARG A 201 -4.06 -16.55 15.88
N VAL A 202 -3.38 -15.77 16.70
CA VAL A 202 -2.38 -16.30 17.64
C VAL A 202 -2.99 -16.29 19.02
N ILE A 203 -3.09 -17.47 19.64
CA ILE A 203 -3.59 -17.62 20.99
C ILE A 203 -2.36 -17.71 21.91
N TYR A 204 -2.21 -16.76 22.83
CA TYR A 204 -1.18 -16.80 23.87
C TYR A 204 -1.79 -17.36 25.16
N PRO A 205 -1.60 -18.65 25.49
CA PRO A 205 -2.15 -19.21 26.71
C PRO A 205 -1.44 -18.62 27.95
N GLU A 206 -2.21 -18.34 29.00
CA GLU A 206 -1.66 -17.96 30.31
C GLU A 206 -0.80 -19.11 30.86
N GLY A 207 0.50 -18.87 31.04
CA GLY A 207 1.46 -19.89 31.49
C GLY A 207 2.23 -20.63 30.38
N GLY A 208 2.10 -20.21 29.12
CA GLY A 208 2.87 -20.80 28.01
C GLY A 208 4.39 -20.75 28.21
N ILE A 209 5.04 -21.91 28.26
CA ILE A 209 6.50 -22.02 28.34
C ILE A 209 7.08 -21.75 26.96
N SER A 210 7.69 -20.57 26.78
CA SER A 210 8.43 -20.23 25.56
C SER A 210 9.89 -20.66 25.72
N HIS A 211 10.33 -21.69 24.99
CA HIS A 211 11.74 -22.14 24.95
C HIS A 211 12.68 -21.21 24.15
N PHE A 212 12.36 -19.92 24.06
CA PHE A 212 13.15 -18.91 23.34
C PHE A 212 14.25 -18.35 24.24
N ASP A 213 15.50 -18.58 23.88
CA ASP A 213 16.66 -17.97 24.53
C ASP A 213 16.92 -16.59 23.93
N ALA A 214 16.52 -15.55 24.66
CA ALA A 214 16.54 -14.18 24.16
C ALA A 214 17.92 -13.68 23.68
N LEU A 215 19.03 -14.26 24.16
CA LEU A 215 20.36 -13.85 23.73
C LEU A 215 20.83 -14.71 22.55
N TRP A 216 20.86 -16.03 22.74
CA TRP A 216 21.47 -16.93 21.76
C TRP A 216 20.62 -17.13 20.51
N ASP A 217 19.29 -17.06 20.60
CA ASP A 217 18.43 -17.17 19.43
C ASP A 217 18.48 -15.89 18.58
N ASN A 218 18.62 -14.71 19.19
CA ASN A 218 18.86 -13.47 18.45
C ASN A 218 20.21 -13.46 17.71
N VAL A 219 21.26 -14.04 18.32
CA VAL A 219 22.57 -14.21 17.65
C VAL A 219 22.44 -15.15 16.45
N LYS A 220 21.74 -16.28 16.60
CA LYS A 220 21.51 -17.24 15.50
C LYS A 220 20.70 -16.61 14.36
N ILE A 221 19.62 -15.88 14.70
CA ILE A 221 18.80 -15.17 13.71
C ILE A 221 19.64 -14.12 12.97
N SER A 222 20.47 -13.35 13.69
CA SER A 222 21.35 -12.35 13.08
C SER A 222 22.40 -12.99 12.15
N TRP A 223 23.02 -14.09 12.58
CA TRP A 223 23.96 -14.86 11.76
C TRP A 223 23.29 -15.49 10.53
N MET A 224 22.07 -16.01 10.69
CA MET A 224 21.25 -16.52 9.59
C MET A 224 20.98 -15.43 8.56
N HIS A 225 20.51 -14.24 8.98
CA HIS A 225 20.28 -13.11 8.07
C HIS A 225 21.56 -12.66 7.38
N THR A 226 22.70 -12.67 8.08
CA THR A 226 24.00 -12.37 7.47
C THR A 226 24.32 -13.36 6.35
N ARG A 227 24.15 -14.67 6.58
CA ARG A 227 24.36 -15.72 5.58
C ARG A 227 23.36 -15.62 4.42
N LEU A 228 22.11 -15.24 4.67
CA LEU A 228 21.10 -15.02 3.63
C LEU A 228 21.43 -13.78 2.80
N PHE A 229 21.86 -12.69 3.42
CA PHE A 229 22.28 -11.48 2.73
C PHE A 229 23.45 -11.74 1.76
N PHE A 230 24.53 -12.38 2.21
CA PHE A 230 25.63 -12.71 1.28
C PHE A 230 25.23 -13.79 0.28
N GLY A 231 24.33 -14.70 0.66
CA GLY A 231 23.77 -15.72 -0.23
C GLY A 231 22.87 -15.18 -1.34
N MET A 232 22.21 -14.04 -1.14
CA MET A 232 21.34 -13.44 -2.16
C MET A 232 22.13 -12.74 -3.26
N LEU A 233 23.35 -12.25 -2.99
CA LEU A 233 24.15 -11.46 -3.94
C LEU A 233 24.34 -12.14 -5.31
N PRO A 234 24.80 -13.41 -5.40
CA PRO A 234 24.90 -14.11 -6.68
C PRO A 234 23.54 -14.44 -7.31
N ARG A 235 22.44 -14.33 -6.55
CA ARG A 235 21.07 -14.64 -6.98
C ARG A 235 20.29 -13.40 -7.42
N ILE A 236 20.85 -12.19 -7.27
CA ILE A 236 20.19 -10.92 -7.62
C ILE A 236 19.55 -10.97 -9.02
N PRO A 237 20.24 -11.42 -10.10
CA PRO A 237 19.62 -11.45 -11.44
C PRO A 237 18.37 -12.35 -11.48
N LYS A 238 18.43 -13.54 -10.88
CA LYS A 238 17.32 -14.49 -10.81
C LYS A 238 16.17 -13.97 -9.94
N LEU A 239 16.48 -13.33 -8.81
CA LEU A 239 15.50 -12.75 -7.90
C LEU A 239 14.78 -11.54 -8.52
N LEU A 240 15.51 -10.69 -9.25
CA LEU A 240 14.93 -9.59 -10.02
C LEU A 240 14.07 -10.11 -11.18
N GLY A 241 14.50 -11.18 -11.85
CA GLY A 241 13.72 -11.88 -12.88
C GLY A 241 12.45 -12.57 -12.34
N ARG A 242 12.43 -12.94 -11.06
CA ARG A 242 11.22 -13.45 -10.36
C ARG A 242 10.18 -12.38 -10.06
N LYS A 243 10.44 -11.10 -10.29
CA LYS A 243 9.37 -10.09 -10.29
C LYS A 243 8.41 -10.41 -11.43
N LYS A 244 7.51 -11.38 -11.20
CA LYS A 244 6.26 -11.48 -11.93
C LYS A 244 5.65 -10.08 -11.79
N PRO A 245 5.36 -9.36 -12.89
CA PRO A 245 4.43 -8.25 -12.79
C PRO A 245 3.20 -8.87 -12.14
N ASN A 246 2.78 -8.31 -11.01
CA ASN A 246 1.64 -8.82 -10.27
C ASN A 246 0.41 -8.68 -11.20
N SER A 247 0.14 -9.69 -12.02
CA SER A 247 -0.86 -9.66 -13.09
C SER A 247 -2.28 -9.80 -12.56
N GLN A 248 -2.45 -9.77 -11.24
CA GLN A 248 -3.74 -9.71 -10.55
C GLN A 248 -3.91 -8.47 -9.66
N LEU A 249 -2.95 -7.54 -9.69
CA LEU A 249 -3.13 -6.21 -9.12
C LEU A 249 -2.65 -5.19 -10.16
N ARG A 250 -3.53 -4.87 -11.12
CA ARG A 250 -3.63 -3.49 -11.62
C ARG A 250 -3.88 -2.62 -10.39
N THR A 251 -2.80 -2.26 -9.72
CA THR A 251 -2.86 -1.62 -8.42
C THR A 251 -3.24 -0.18 -8.70
N HIS A 252 -4.54 0.09 -8.51
CA HIS A 252 -5.16 1.39 -8.59
C HIS A 252 -4.38 2.39 -7.72
N TRP A 253 -4.19 3.61 -8.22
CA TRP A 253 -3.32 4.66 -7.65
C TRP A 253 -3.60 4.95 -6.15
N SER A 254 -4.82 4.72 -5.70
CA SER A 254 -5.25 4.90 -4.31
C SER A 254 -4.75 3.85 -3.31
N LYS A 255 -4.24 2.71 -3.78
CA LYS A 255 -3.55 1.71 -2.95
C LYS A 255 -2.04 1.91 -2.96
N GLN A 256 -1.51 2.88 -3.71
CA GLN A 256 -0.16 3.38 -3.46
C GLN A 256 -0.21 4.15 -2.14
N GLN A 257 0.06 3.43 -1.04
CA GLN A 257 0.49 4.02 0.21
C GLN A 257 1.52 5.11 -0.11
N GLU A 258 1.32 6.30 0.47
CA GLU A 258 2.42 7.23 0.66
C GLU A 258 3.51 6.45 1.40
N LYS A 259 4.55 6.03 0.68
CA LYS A 259 5.77 5.44 1.26
C LYS A 259 6.59 6.53 1.92
N GLY A 260 5.96 7.27 2.82
CA GLY A 260 6.56 8.29 3.66
C GLY A 260 6.34 7.90 5.11
N THR A 261 7.26 7.11 5.68
CA THR A 261 7.34 6.97 7.13
C THR A 261 7.47 8.38 7.72
N VAL A 262 6.77 8.71 8.79
CA VAL A 262 6.87 10.02 9.49
C VAL A 262 8.34 10.44 9.71
N LEU A 263 9.21 9.46 9.93
CA LEU A 263 10.66 9.62 10.04
C LEU A 263 11.33 10.16 8.75
N GLY A 264 10.91 9.69 7.57
CA GLY A 264 11.40 10.15 6.28
C GLY A 264 11.00 11.60 5.99
N ILE A 265 9.78 11.99 6.33
CA ILE A 265 9.32 13.39 6.21
C ILE A 265 10.12 14.29 7.16
N LYS A 266 10.35 13.86 8.41
CA LYS A 266 11.22 14.58 9.37
C LYS A 266 12.66 14.71 8.88
N LEU A 267 13.21 13.67 8.25
CA LEU A 267 14.55 13.69 7.67
C LEU A 267 14.63 14.67 6.48
N LEU A 268 13.66 14.64 5.57
CA LEU A 268 13.58 15.58 4.44
C LEU A 268 13.47 17.03 4.93
N LEU A 269 12.65 17.26 5.97
CA LEU A 269 12.53 18.57 6.62
C LEU A 269 13.87 19.00 7.23
N ALA A 270 14.56 18.11 7.96
CA ALA A 270 15.86 18.39 8.55
C ALA A 270 16.92 18.75 7.48
N ILE A 271 16.98 17.98 6.39
CA ILE A 271 17.87 18.24 5.24
C ILE A 271 17.59 19.63 4.65
N TYR A 272 16.32 19.95 4.41
CA TYR A 272 15.93 21.27 3.91
C TYR A 272 16.31 22.40 4.87
N THR A 273 16.05 22.24 6.18
CA THR A 273 16.34 23.28 7.17
C THR A 273 17.83 23.50 7.42
N LEU A 274 18.65 22.44 7.32
CA LEU A 274 20.08 22.50 7.60
C LEU A 274 20.91 22.87 6.37
N LEU A 275 20.51 22.40 5.19
CA LEU A 275 21.32 22.46 3.96
C LEU A 275 20.67 23.27 2.82
N GLY A 276 19.44 23.75 3.02
CA GLY A 276 18.73 24.61 2.08
C GLY A 276 18.18 23.92 0.82
N ARG A 277 17.48 24.72 0.00
CA ARG A 277 16.82 24.28 -1.25
C ARG A 277 17.77 23.70 -2.31
N PRO A 278 18.98 24.25 -2.57
CA PRO A 278 19.88 23.71 -3.60
C PRO A 278 20.32 22.27 -3.31
N THR A 279 20.68 21.99 -2.05
CA THR A 279 21.13 20.66 -1.62
C THR A 279 19.98 19.65 -1.68
N PHE A 280 18.79 20.07 -1.25
CA PHE A 280 17.59 19.26 -1.38
C PHE A 280 17.30 18.90 -2.84
N ASN A 281 17.39 19.86 -3.75
CA ASN A 281 17.15 19.64 -5.19
C ASN A 281 18.14 18.63 -5.78
N LEU A 282 19.41 18.64 -5.35
CA LEU A 282 20.40 17.65 -5.78
C LEU A 282 20.01 16.23 -5.33
N ILE A 283 19.64 16.07 -4.05
CA ILE A 283 19.19 14.79 -3.50
C ILE A 283 17.93 14.32 -4.21
N LEU A 284 16.98 15.23 -4.44
CA LEU A 284 15.73 14.93 -5.13
C LEU A 284 15.99 14.42 -6.56
N ARG A 285 16.91 15.03 -7.31
CA ARG A 285 17.29 14.55 -8.66
C ARG A 285 17.81 13.11 -8.62
N LEU A 286 18.63 12.75 -7.63
CA LEU A 286 19.13 11.37 -7.49
C LEU A 286 18.00 10.38 -7.15
N VAL A 287 17.13 10.74 -6.21
CA VAL A 287 16.00 9.92 -5.79
C VAL A 287 15.00 9.72 -6.94
N ILE A 288 14.66 10.80 -7.65
CA ILE A 288 13.78 10.74 -8.83
C ILE A 288 14.45 9.99 -9.98
N GLY A 289 15.77 10.09 -10.15
CA GLY A 289 16.51 9.31 -11.15
C GLY A 289 16.39 7.80 -10.89
N TYR A 290 16.57 7.38 -9.64
CA TYR A 290 16.33 6.00 -9.24
C TYR A 290 14.86 5.57 -9.42
N TYR A 291 13.91 6.43 -9.02
CA TYR A 291 12.48 6.14 -9.16
C TYR A 291 12.05 6.08 -10.64
N HIS A 292 12.60 6.92 -11.51
CA HIS A 292 12.35 6.89 -12.95
C HIS A 292 12.92 5.62 -13.60
N ALA A 293 14.08 5.15 -13.14
CA ALA A 293 14.67 3.90 -13.62
C ALA A 293 13.89 2.65 -13.17
N THR A 294 13.30 2.67 -11.97
CA THR A 294 12.67 1.48 -11.35
C THR A 294 11.14 1.49 -11.39
N GLY A 295 10.51 2.65 -11.43
CA GLY A 295 9.07 2.91 -11.31
C GLY A 295 8.34 2.88 -12.64
N LYS A 296 8.17 1.67 -13.21
CA LYS A 296 7.57 1.47 -14.54
C LYS A 296 6.18 2.10 -14.71
N GLN A 297 5.31 2.01 -13.70
CA GLN A 297 3.91 2.46 -13.81
C GLN A 297 3.80 3.99 -13.92
N ALA A 298 4.35 4.73 -12.95
CA ALA A 298 4.29 6.20 -12.94
C ALA A 298 5.02 6.82 -14.14
N LYS A 299 6.16 6.22 -14.53
CA LYS A 299 6.88 6.60 -15.75
C LYS A 299 6.03 6.39 -17.00
N SER A 300 5.42 5.22 -17.15
CA SER A 300 4.58 4.91 -18.31
C SER A 300 3.39 5.85 -18.40
N ALA A 301 2.67 6.09 -17.29
CA ALA A 301 1.54 7.01 -17.27
C ALA A 301 1.95 8.45 -17.62
N SER A 302 3.07 8.93 -17.06
CA SER A 302 3.65 10.23 -17.40
C SER A 302 3.99 10.32 -18.90
N GLN A 303 4.57 9.27 -19.48
CA GLN A 303 4.87 9.22 -20.92
C GLN A 303 3.60 9.24 -21.77
N THR A 304 2.56 8.48 -21.39
CA THR A 304 1.27 8.47 -22.10
C THR A 304 0.63 9.85 -22.10
N TYR A 305 0.57 10.51 -20.93
CA TYR A 305 0.06 11.87 -20.83
C TYR A 305 0.85 12.86 -21.69
N LEU A 306 2.18 12.87 -21.56
CA LEU A 306 3.02 13.81 -22.33
C LEU A 306 2.91 13.57 -23.84
N ALA A 307 2.81 12.33 -24.28
CA ALA A 307 2.60 11.99 -25.68
C ALA A 307 1.23 12.49 -26.18
N GLN A 308 0.16 12.33 -25.40
CA GLN A 308 -1.16 12.84 -25.75
C GLN A 308 -1.19 14.37 -25.80
N LEU A 309 -0.58 15.03 -24.82
CA LEU A 309 -0.44 16.49 -24.78
C LEU A 309 0.33 17.01 -26.00
N GLN A 310 1.45 16.39 -26.34
CA GLN A 310 2.26 16.77 -27.51
C GLN A 310 1.52 16.55 -28.82
N HIS A 311 0.80 15.44 -28.95
CA HIS A 311 -0.03 15.18 -30.13
C HIS A 311 -1.13 16.24 -30.29
N TYR A 312 -1.86 16.52 -29.21
CA TYR A 312 -2.91 17.53 -29.21
C TYR A 312 -2.38 18.93 -29.53
N ALA A 313 -1.26 19.32 -28.93
CA ALA A 313 -0.63 20.61 -29.19
C ALA A 313 -0.14 20.73 -30.64
N SER A 314 0.43 19.66 -31.20
CA SER A 314 0.81 19.61 -32.61
C SER A 314 -0.39 19.79 -33.55
N ASP A 315 -1.49 19.08 -33.28
CA ASP A 315 -2.71 19.16 -34.08
C ASP A 315 -3.37 20.55 -34.03
N LYS A 316 -3.24 21.25 -32.89
CA LYS A 316 -3.75 22.60 -32.66
C LYS A 316 -2.74 23.71 -32.95
N GLN A 317 -1.53 23.39 -33.40
CA GLN A 317 -0.44 24.35 -33.63
C GLN A 317 -0.11 25.20 -32.40
N ILE A 318 -0.12 24.59 -31.21
CA ILE A 318 0.21 25.22 -29.93
C ILE A 318 1.68 24.93 -29.62
N GLU A 319 2.47 25.98 -29.35
CA GLU A 319 3.85 25.82 -28.90
C GLU A 319 3.89 25.36 -27.44
N LEU A 320 4.65 24.30 -27.18
CA LEU A 320 4.88 23.78 -25.83
C LEU A 320 6.30 24.11 -25.37
N PRO A 321 6.54 24.25 -24.05
CA PRO A 321 7.87 24.38 -23.48
C PRO A 321 8.81 23.22 -23.87
N ASP A 322 10.10 23.51 -23.95
CA ASP A 322 11.14 22.49 -24.19
C ASP A 322 11.26 21.48 -23.03
N HIS A 323 11.91 20.35 -23.31
CA HIS A 323 12.27 19.33 -22.31
C HIS A 323 11.10 18.65 -21.57
N LEU A 324 10.00 18.39 -22.28
CA LEU A 324 8.87 17.59 -21.77
C LEU A 324 9.21 16.11 -21.66
N THR A 325 9.93 15.76 -20.59
CA THR A 325 10.30 14.38 -20.28
C THR A 325 9.56 13.87 -19.07
N SER A 326 9.30 12.56 -19.03
CA SER A 326 8.71 11.92 -17.84
C SER A 326 9.57 12.07 -16.59
N TYR A 327 10.89 12.20 -16.75
CA TYR A 327 11.80 12.50 -15.64
C TYR A 327 11.54 13.90 -15.07
N ASN A 328 11.46 14.92 -15.94
CA ASN A 328 11.18 16.30 -15.51
C ASN A 328 9.77 16.43 -14.92
N HIS A 329 8.80 15.67 -15.43
CA HIS A 329 7.46 15.62 -14.86
C HIS A 329 7.47 15.04 -13.43
N LEU A 330 8.15 13.91 -13.21
CA LEU A 330 8.31 13.33 -11.87
C LEU A 330 9.12 14.24 -10.94
N LEU A 331 10.12 14.94 -11.46
CA LEU A 331 10.92 15.89 -10.70
C LEU A 331 10.10 17.11 -10.27
N SER A 332 9.28 17.65 -11.17
CA SER A 332 8.29 18.70 -10.88
C SER A 332 7.36 18.28 -9.75
N PHE A 333 6.82 17.07 -9.80
CA PHE A 333 6.01 16.52 -8.70
C PHE A 333 6.79 16.44 -7.39
N GLY A 334 8.04 15.98 -7.43
CA GLY A 334 8.92 15.93 -6.26
C GLY A 334 9.14 17.31 -5.62
N HIS A 335 9.27 18.36 -6.44
CA HIS A 335 9.39 19.71 -5.90
C HIS A 335 8.09 20.20 -5.24
N THR A 336 6.90 19.74 -5.64
CA THR A 336 5.66 20.14 -4.94
C THR A 336 5.66 19.71 -3.48
N MET A 337 6.31 18.60 -3.13
CA MET A 337 6.47 18.20 -1.72
C MET A 337 7.29 19.21 -0.95
N LEU A 338 8.39 19.70 -1.55
CA LEU A 338 9.22 20.74 -0.96
C LEU A 338 8.43 22.04 -0.81
N ASP A 339 7.71 22.43 -1.85
CA ASP A 339 6.92 23.65 -1.87
C ASP A 339 5.82 23.57 -0.79
N LYS A 340 5.14 22.43 -0.62
CA LYS A 340 4.21 22.19 0.50
C LYS A 340 4.88 22.35 1.87
N LEU A 341 6.06 21.78 2.07
CA LEU A 341 6.83 21.92 3.33
C LEU A 341 7.19 23.39 3.61
N ALA A 342 7.64 24.13 2.58
CA ALA A 342 7.93 25.55 2.69
C ALA A 342 6.67 26.37 3.02
N ALA A 343 5.54 26.08 2.38
CA ALA A 343 4.24 26.69 2.68
C ALA A 343 3.83 26.49 4.14
N TRP A 344 4.01 25.28 4.66
CA TRP A 344 3.63 24.93 6.02
C TRP A 344 4.49 25.64 7.06
N LYS A 345 5.79 25.80 6.81
CA LYS A 345 6.69 26.58 7.68
C LYS A 345 6.38 28.09 7.68
N GLY A 346 5.60 28.57 6.71
CA GLY A 346 5.32 29.99 6.53
C GLY A 346 6.38 30.71 5.70
N ASP A 347 7.26 29.97 5.01
CA ASP A 347 8.32 30.54 4.17
C ASP A 347 7.76 31.16 2.86
N PHE A 348 6.49 30.89 2.50
CA PHE A 348 5.81 31.64 1.44
C PHE A 348 5.19 32.91 2.00
N SER A 349 5.91 34.02 1.84
CA SER A 349 5.36 35.36 1.98
C SER A 349 4.47 35.72 0.78
N ALA A 350 3.53 36.65 0.96
CA ALA A 350 2.65 37.15 -0.10
C ALA A 350 3.37 37.67 -1.35
N HIS A 351 4.68 37.93 -1.27
CA HIS A 351 5.52 38.43 -2.37
C HIS A 351 5.84 37.38 -3.44
N ASN A 352 5.69 36.09 -3.14
CA ASN A 352 5.98 34.99 -4.08
C ASN A 352 4.72 34.42 -4.76
N LEU A 353 3.59 35.13 -4.65
CA LEU A 353 2.29 34.71 -5.17
C LEU A 353 1.70 35.82 -6.04
N THR A 354 1.39 35.50 -7.29
CA THR A 354 0.51 36.31 -8.13
C THR A 354 -0.88 35.71 -8.09
N ILE A 355 -1.90 36.51 -7.77
CA ILE A 355 -3.28 36.05 -7.68
C ILE A 355 -4.08 36.66 -8.82
N HIS A 356 -4.45 35.82 -9.77
CA HIS A 356 -5.34 36.18 -10.87
C HIS A 356 -6.78 36.01 -10.38
N GLY A 357 -7.57 37.08 -10.40
CA GLY A 357 -8.92 37.12 -9.80
C GLY A 357 -8.99 37.65 -8.36
N GLN A 358 -7.94 38.36 -7.90
CA GLN A 358 -7.84 38.93 -6.55
C GLN A 358 -9.06 39.77 -6.15
N GLN A 359 -9.58 40.60 -7.06
CA GLN A 359 -10.74 41.47 -6.75
C GLN A 359 -11.99 40.66 -6.39
N GLN A 360 -12.25 39.56 -7.11
CA GLN A 360 -13.39 38.68 -6.84
C GLN A 360 -13.19 37.95 -5.51
N PHE A 361 -11.97 37.46 -5.27
CA PHE A 361 -11.58 36.84 -4.02
C PHE A 361 -11.85 37.78 -2.82
N ASP A 362 -11.34 39.01 -2.89
CA ASP A 362 -11.49 40.01 -1.82
C ASP A 362 -12.96 40.38 -1.59
N GLN A 363 -13.74 40.49 -2.67
CA GLN A 363 -15.18 40.79 -2.57
C GLN A 363 -15.96 39.66 -1.87
N MET A 364 -15.66 38.39 -2.16
CA MET A 364 -16.30 37.25 -1.49
C MET A 364 -15.93 37.16 -0.02
N VAL A 365 -14.65 37.42 0.29
CA VAL A 365 -14.16 37.48 1.67
C VAL A 365 -14.92 38.58 2.42
N ALA A 366 -15.00 39.79 1.86
CA ALA A 366 -15.69 40.92 2.48
C ALA A 366 -17.19 40.64 2.70
N ASN A 367 -17.83 39.96 1.76
CA ASN A 367 -19.25 39.60 1.83
C ASN A 367 -19.53 38.35 2.69
N LYS A 368 -18.50 37.68 3.22
CA LYS A 368 -18.62 36.39 3.92
C LYS A 368 -19.40 35.36 3.10
N GLN A 369 -19.15 35.33 1.79
CA GLN A 369 -19.89 34.50 0.87
C GLN A 369 -19.29 33.09 0.84
N GLY A 370 -20.13 32.08 1.09
CA GLY A 370 -19.75 30.67 0.95
C GLY A 370 -19.67 30.29 -0.52
N VAL A 371 -18.58 29.62 -0.90
CA VAL A 371 -18.33 29.20 -2.29
C VAL A 371 -17.82 27.77 -2.35
N VAL A 372 -18.07 27.13 -3.50
CA VAL A 372 -17.48 25.84 -3.86
C VAL A 372 -16.31 26.09 -4.80
N ILE A 373 -15.17 25.48 -4.51
CA ILE A 373 -13.97 25.55 -5.33
C ILE A 373 -13.72 24.17 -5.95
N LEU A 374 -13.76 24.09 -7.27
CA LEU A 374 -13.33 22.93 -8.02
C LEU A 374 -11.84 23.05 -8.35
N GLY A 375 -11.02 22.30 -7.61
CA GLY A 375 -9.58 22.19 -7.86
C GLY A 375 -9.25 21.02 -8.79
N SER A 376 -7.96 20.86 -9.07
CA SER A 376 -7.41 19.69 -9.76
C SER A 376 -6.06 19.31 -9.13
N HIS A 377 -5.48 18.20 -9.59
CA HIS A 377 -4.10 17.83 -9.26
C HIS A 377 -3.08 18.50 -10.21
N LEU A 378 -3.47 19.59 -10.87
CA LEU A 378 -2.58 20.49 -11.59
C LEU A 378 -1.99 21.52 -10.64
N GLY A 379 -0.66 21.54 -10.54
CA GLY A 379 0.08 22.46 -9.70
C GLY A 379 -0.08 22.17 -8.20
N ASN A 380 -0.02 23.22 -7.38
CA ASN A 380 -0.03 23.11 -5.92
C ASN A 380 -1.27 23.76 -5.31
N LEU A 381 -2.33 22.97 -5.14
CA LEU A 381 -3.58 23.42 -4.53
C LEU A 381 -3.41 23.85 -3.06
N GLU A 382 -2.36 23.39 -2.36
CA GLU A 382 -2.09 23.80 -0.96
C GLU A 382 -1.77 25.30 -0.82
N LEU A 383 -1.40 25.98 -1.91
CA LEU A 383 -1.21 27.42 -1.93
C LEU A 383 -2.50 28.20 -1.64
N CYS A 384 -3.68 27.58 -1.83
CA CYS A 384 -4.95 28.15 -1.41
C CYS A 384 -4.99 28.46 0.09
N ARG A 385 -4.23 27.70 0.91
CA ARG A 385 -4.12 27.94 2.35
C ARG A 385 -3.30 29.18 2.65
N ALA A 386 -2.30 29.49 1.82
CA ALA A 386 -1.56 30.74 1.93
C ALA A 386 -2.47 31.95 1.64
N LEU A 387 -3.44 31.79 0.73
CA LEU A 387 -4.50 32.80 0.53
C LEU A 387 -5.38 32.97 1.76
N GLY A 388 -5.86 31.86 2.35
CA GLY A 388 -6.65 31.90 3.59
C GLY A 388 -5.90 32.54 4.76
N ARG A 389 -4.57 32.43 4.84
CA ARG A 389 -3.78 33.13 5.88
C ARG A 389 -3.76 34.64 5.74
N ARG A 390 -3.92 35.18 4.52
CA ARG A 390 -4.03 36.64 4.29
C ARG A 390 -5.35 37.18 4.83
N HIS A 391 -6.36 36.32 4.97
CA HIS A 391 -7.71 36.66 5.43
C HIS A 391 -8.14 35.67 6.51
N THR A 392 -7.73 35.94 7.75
CA THR A 392 -7.99 35.09 8.93
C THR A 392 -9.47 34.77 9.17
N ASP A 393 -10.36 35.52 8.54
CA ASP A 393 -11.81 35.43 8.70
C ASP A 393 -12.47 34.40 7.76
N VAL A 394 -11.72 33.83 6.79
CA VAL A 394 -12.25 32.83 5.85
C VAL A 394 -11.76 31.42 6.20
N LYS A 395 -12.73 30.53 6.47
CA LYS A 395 -12.45 29.11 6.69
C LYS A 395 -12.55 28.33 5.39
N ILE A 396 -11.45 27.69 5.01
CA ILE A 396 -11.38 26.82 3.82
C ILE A 396 -11.42 25.36 4.28
N ASN A 397 -12.41 24.62 3.80
CA ASN A 397 -12.60 23.19 4.08
C ASN A 397 -12.27 22.37 2.83
N ALA A 398 -11.30 21.46 2.90
CA ALA A 398 -10.97 20.59 1.78
C ALA A 398 -11.54 19.18 1.99
N LEU A 399 -12.23 18.66 0.97
CA LEU A 399 -12.79 17.31 1.01
C LEU A 399 -11.73 16.28 0.63
N VAL A 400 -11.58 15.25 1.46
CA VAL A 400 -10.64 14.15 1.21
C VAL A 400 -11.38 12.81 1.28
N PHE A 401 -11.22 12.00 0.23
CA PHE A 401 -11.90 10.70 0.05
C PHE A 401 -11.10 9.49 0.59
N THR A 402 -10.25 9.67 1.61
CA THR A 402 -9.37 8.59 2.11
C THR A 402 -9.71 8.19 3.56
N GLU A 403 -9.64 6.89 3.86
CA GLU A 403 -9.72 6.33 5.24
C GLU A 403 -8.49 6.67 6.11
N HIS A 404 -7.54 7.49 5.61
CA HIS A 404 -6.24 7.71 6.22
C HIS A 404 -5.89 9.18 6.49
N ALA A 405 -6.86 10.10 6.37
CA ALA A 405 -6.68 11.52 6.63
C ALA A 405 -6.13 11.81 8.05
N GLU A 406 -6.44 10.96 9.03
CA GLU A 406 -5.97 11.10 10.42
C GLU A 406 -4.44 11.00 10.56
N ARG A 407 -3.79 10.11 9.80
CA ARG A 407 -2.32 9.96 9.83
C ARG A 407 -1.63 11.16 9.18
N PHE A 408 -2.18 11.66 8.08
CA PHE A 408 -1.71 12.89 7.44
C PHE A 408 -1.85 14.09 8.39
N ASN A 409 -3.01 14.22 9.04
CA ASN A 409 -3.25 15.25 10.05
C ASN A 409 -2.25 15.16 11.22
N ALA A 410 -1.91 13.96 11.69
CA ALA A 410 -0.94 13.76 12.76
C ALA A 410 0.48 14.22 12.36
N VAL A 411 0.90 13.95 11.13
CA VAL A 411 2.17 14.45 10.58
C VAL A 411 2.15 15.97 10.47
N MET A 412 1.05 16.52 9.98
CA MET A 412 0.88 17.96 9.78
C MET A 412 0.90 18.76 11.08
N LYS A 413 0.15 18.30 12.09
CA LYS A 413 0.14 18.91 13.42
C LYS A 413 1.51 18.87 14.09
N ALA A 414 2.32 17.86 13.78
CA ALA A 414 3.70 17.76 14.27
C ALA A 414 4.68 18.71 13.55
N VAL A 415 4.39 19.11 12.31
CA VAL A 415 5.23 20.03 11.52
C VAL A 415 4.80 21.49 11.71
N ASN A 416 3.50 21.76 11.76
CA ASN A 416 2.96 23.07 12.06
C ASN A 416 1.70 22.96 12.96
N PRO A 417 1.84 23.17 14.29
CA PRO A 417 0.74 23.12 15.24
C PRO A 417 -0.34 24.19 15.01
N SER A 418 0.00 25.31 14.37
CA SER A 418 -0.95 26.40 14.05
C SER A 418 -1.63 26.22 12.68
N SER A 419 -1.37 25.11 11.97
CA SER A 419 -2.13 24.77 10.77
C SER A 419 -3.48 24.13 11.15
N GLU A 420 -4.54 24.94 11.25
CA GLU A 420 -5.92 24.42 11.30
C GLU A 420 -6.28 23.83 9.93
N LEU A 421 -6.04 22.54 9.75
CA LEU A 421 -6.46 21.78 8.57
C LEU A 421 -7.93 21.38 8.75
N ASN A 422 -8.84 22.18 8.20
CA ASN A 422 -10.24 21.80 8.06
C ASN A 422 -10.37 20.80 6.90
N LEU A 423 -9.96 19.56 7.14
CA LEU A 423 -10.16 18.46 6.20
C LEU A 423 -11.47 17.74 6.56
N ILE A 424 -12.41 17.73 5.63
CA ILE A 424 -13.66 16.99 5.78
C ILE A 424 -13.46 15.63 5.11
N GLN A 425 -13.38 14.59 5.93
CA GLN A 425 -13.31 13.22 5.44
C GLN A 425 -14.68 12.77 4.97
N VAL A 426 -14.75 12.22 3.75
CA VAL A 426 -16.01 11.72 3.18
C VAL A 426 -15.81 10.29 2.72
N SER A 427 -16.37 9.33 3.48
CA SER A 427 -16.40 7.91 3.12
C SER A 427 -17.51 7.60 2.11
N SER A 428 -18.63 8.34 2.17
CA SER A 428 -19.70 8.28 1.18
C SER A 428 -20.45 9.60 1.10
N LEU A 429 -20.89 9.98 -0.12
CA LEU A 429 -21.73 11.17 -0.35
C LEU A 429 -23.18 10.84 0.04
N GLY A 430 -23.44 10.81 1.35
CA GLY A 430 -24.78 10.66 1.92
C GLY A 430 -25.47 12.01 2.19
N PRO A 431 -26.76 11.99 2.58
CA PRO A 431 -27.50 13.20 2.97
C PRO A 431 -26.80 14.00 4.08
N ASP A 432 -26.20 13.32 5.07
CA ASP A 432 -25.53 13.97 6.20
C ASP A 432 -24.33 14.82 5.77
N THR A 433 -23.54 14.31 4.82
CA THR A 433 -22.41 15.06 4.25
C THR A 433 -22.90 16.28 3.47
N ALA A 434 -23.98 16.15 2.70
CA ALA A 434 -24.55 17.28 1.96
C ALA A 434 -25.06 18.37 2.91
N ILE A 435 -25.75 17.99 3.99
CA ILE A 435 -26.26 18.92 5.02
C ILE A 435 -25.09 19.63 5.72
N LEU A 436 -24.07 18.88 6.15
CA LEU A 436 -22.88 19.46 6.78
C LEU A 436 -22.21 20.52 5.88
N LEU A 437 -22.01 20.18 4.61
CA LEU A 437 -21.37 21.08 3.66
C LEU A 437 -22.24 22.28 3.32
N GLN A 438 -23.56 22.11 3.29
CA GLN A 438 -24.50 23.21 3.10
C GLN A 438 -24.46 24.20 4.28
N GLN A 439 -24.44 23.70 5.53
CA GLN A 439 -24.29 24.54 6.72
C GLN A 439 -22.98 25.35 6.68
N LYS A 440 -21.90 24.74 6.17
CA LYS A 440 -20.60 25.39 6.02
C LYS A 440 -20.65 26.53 5.00
N ILE A 441 -21.27 26.29 3.84
CA ILE A 441 -21.52 27.33 2.84
C ILE A 441 -22.37 28.48 3.42
N GLU A 442 -23.44 28.17 4.16
CA GLU A 442 -24.31 29.16 4.80
C GLU A 442 -23.58 30.00 5.86
N GLN A 443 -22.56 29.44 6.50
CA GLN A 443 -21.65 30.14 7.43
C GLN A 443 -20.60 31.02 6.73
N GLY A 444 -20.61 31.08 5.39
CA GLY A 444 -19.61 31.80 4.61
C GLY A 444 -18.30 31.04 4.43
N GLU A 445 -18.25 29.75 4.80
CA GLU A 445 -17.05 28.93 4.64
C GLU A 445 -16.92 28.40 3.21
N TRP A 446 -15.69 28.13 2.80
CA TRP A 446 -15.36 27.69 1.44
C TRP A 446 -15.15 26.18 1.41
N ILE A 447 -15.65 25.53 0.37
CA ILE A 447 -15.56 24.08 0.20
C ILE A 447 -14.71 23.75 -1.04
N VAL A 448 -13.56 23.10 -0.86
CA VAL A 448 -12.66 22.70 -1.94
C VAL A 448 -12.86 21.22 -2.28
N ILE A 449 -13.10 20.94 -3.56
CA ILE A 449 -13.33 19.58 -4.09
C ILE A 449 -12.46 19.41 -5.34
N VAL A 450 -11.74 18.29 -5.47
CA VAL A 450 -10.95 17.98 -6.66
C VAL A 450 -11.80 17.31 -7.75
N GLY A 451 -11.77 17.86 -8.97
CA GLY A 451 -12.63 17.46 -10.09
C GLY A 451 -12.04 16.45 -11.07
N ASP A 452 -10.78 16.05 -10.92
CA ASP A 452 -9.99 15.35 -11.95
C ASP A 452 -9.52 13.94 -11.54
N ARG A 453 -10.07 13.32 -10.48
CA ARG A 453 -9.75 11.92 -10.13
C ARG A 453 -11.00 11.11 -9.78
N THR A 454 -11.12 9.91 -10.35
CA THR A 454 -12.16 8.92 -10.04
C THR A 454 -11.85 8.19 -8.72
N SER A 455 -12.88 7.93 -7.90
CA SER A 455 -12.72 7.27 -6.60
C SER A 455 -12.75 5.73 -6.71
N THR A 456 -12.08 5.10 -5.75
CA THR A 456 -11.67 3.69 -5.68
C THR A 456 -12.77 2.67 -5.53
N SER A 457 -13.96 3.11 -5.11
CA SER A 457 -15.09 2.24 -4.78
C SER A 457 -16.21 2.30 -5.82
N LYS A 458 -16.13 3.22 -6.80
CA LYS A 458 -17.20 3.51 -7.77
C LYS A 458 -16.66 4.04 -9.10
N GLU A 459 -15.79 3.27 -9.78
CA GLU A 459 -15.45 3.56 -11.20
C GLU A 459 -16.69 3.52 -12.11
N SER A 460 -17.80 2.93 -11.65
CA SER A 460 -19.10 2.86 -12.35
C SER A 460 -19.85 4.20 -12.49
N ARG A 461 -19.23 5.34 -12.14
CA ARG A 461 -19.85 6.67 -12.02
C ARG A 461 -18.93 7.74 -12.63
N ALA A 462 -18.49 7.48 -13.86
CA ALA A 462 -17.69 8.40 -14.66
C ALA A 462 -18.54 9.11 -15.72
N VAL A 463 -18.15 10.35 -16.04
CA VAL A 463 -18.70 11.15 -17.13
C VAL A 463 -17.59 11.35 -18.14
N TRP A 464 -17.85 11.01 -19.41
CA TRP A 464 -16.86 11.16 -20.47
C TRP A 464 -16.87 12.59 -20.99
N ALA A 465 -15.69 13.20 -21.06
CA ALA A 465 -15.48 14.52 -21.66
C ALA A 465 -14.25 14.47 -22.56
N ASP A 466 -14.24 15.27 -23.62
CA ASP A 466 -13.03 15.49 -24.42
C ASP A 466 -11.98 16.22 -23.59
N PHE A 467 -10.78 15.63 -23.54
CA PHE A 467 -9.62 16.19 -22.84
C PHE A 467 -8.36 15.87 -23.63
N LEU A 468 -7.67 16.91 -24.11
CA LEU A 468 -6.52 16.82 -25.00
C LEU A 468 -6.85 16.04 -26.28
N GLY A 469 -8.04 16.27 -26.84
CA GLY A 469 -8.51 15.67 -28.10
C GLY A 469 -8.87 14.18 -28.02
N LYS A 470 -9.01 13.64 -26.81
CA LYS A 470 -9.43 12.26 -26.59
C LYS A 470 -10.49 12.20 -25.47
N PRO A 471 -11.55 11.39 -25.62
CA PRO A 471 -12.51 11.15 -24.54
C PRO A 471 -11.84 10.57 -23.30
N ALA A 472 -12.02 11.22 -22.15
CA ALA A 472 -11.48 10.81 -20.86
C ALA A 472 -12.58 10.71 -19.78
N PRO A 473 -12.50 9.73 -18.86
CA PRO A 473 -13.43 9.58 -17.76
C PRO A 473 -13.14 10.54 -16.60
N PHE A 474 -14.06 11.46 -16.33
CA PHE A 474 -14.03 12.35 -15.15
C PHE A 474 -15.02 11.89 -14.06
N PRO A 475 -14.75 12.19 -12.77
CA PRO A 475 -15.64 11.83 -11.68
C PRO A 475 -16.94 12.65 -11.70
N GLN A 476 -18.10 12.01 -11.58
CA GLN A 476 -19.36 12.76 -11.43
C GLN A 476 -19.55 13.41 -10.05
N GLY A 477 -18.91 12.85 -9.01
CA GLY A 477 -19.14 13.20 -7.60
C GLY A 477 -18.98 14.69 -7.28
N PRO A 478 -17.83 15.32 -7.63
CA PRO A 478 -17.57 16.73 -7.37
C PRO A 478 -18.65 17.66 -7.95
N PHE A 479 -19.03 17.44 -9.20
CA PHE A 479 -19.98 18.29 -9.91
C PHE A 479 -21.42 18.11 -9.42
N MET A 480 -21.82 16.87 -9.09
CA MET A 480 -23.12 16.63 -8.46
C MET A 480 -23.20 17.27 -7.07
N LEU A 481 -22.13 17.18 -6.28
CA LEU A 481 -22.09 17.80 -4.96
C LEU A 481 -22.17 19.32 -5.06
N ALA A 482 -21.39 19.93 -5.96
CA ALA A 482 -21.47 21.37 -6.22
C ALA A 482 -22.89 21.81 -6.65
N SER A 483 -23.59 21.00 -7.44
CA SER A 483 -25.00 21.25 -7.80
C SER A 483 -25.96 21.18 -6.60
N ILE A 484 -25.74 20.25 -5.67
CA ILE A 484 -26.56 20.09 -4.46
C ILE A 484 -26.39 21.30 -3.53
N LEU A 485 -25.17 21.81 -3.39
CA LEU A 485 -24.86 22.93 -2.50
C LEU A 485 -25.45 24.26 -2.97
N LYS A 486 -25.82 24.39 -4.25
CA LYS A 486 -26.43 25.59 -4.86
C LYS A 486 -25.66 26.89 -4.57
N ALA A 487 -24.34 26.77 -4.39
CA ALA A 487 -23.43 27.88 -4.16
C ALA A 487 -22.72 28.27 -5.46
N PRO A 488 -22.16 29.49 -5.54
CA PRO A 488 -21.23 29.85 -6.60
C PRO A 488 -20.03 28.93 -6.61
N VAL A 489 -19.63 28.56 -7.83
CA VAL A 489 -18.55 27.64 -8.11
C VAL A 489 -17.41 28.40 -8.79
N TYR A 490 -16.21 28.20 -8.28
CA TYR A 490 -14.97 28.77 -8.79
C TYR A 490 -13.99 27.64 -9.13
N LEU A 491 -13.11 27.87 -10.10
CA LEU A 491 -11.96 27.02 -10.37
C LEU A 491 -10.73 27.59 -9.65
N LEU A 492 -9.85 26.69 -9.21
CA LEU A 492 -8.60 27.08 -8.60
C LEU A 492 -7.42 26.26 -9.14
N PHE A 493 -6.44 26.94 -9.71
CA PHE A 493 -5.19 26.35 -10.19
C PHE A 493 -4.00 27.13 -9.62
N GLY A 494 -3.04 26.43 -9.01
CA GLY A 494 -1.84 27.04 -8.43
C GLY A 494 -0.60 26.60 -9.19
N LEU A 495 -0.28 27.29 -10.28
CA LEU A 495 0.83 26.92 -11.16
C LEU A 495 2.12 27.51 -10.62
N ARG A 496 3.20 26.73 -10.63
CA ARG A 496 4.53 27.23 -10.30
C ARG A 496 5.17 27.86 -11.52
N ASP A 497 5.75 29.03 -11.33
CA ASP A 497 6.66 29.61 -12.30
C ASP A 497 8.06 29.02 -12.10
N ASP A 498 8.52 28.28 -13.11
CA ASP A 498 9.84 27.64 -13.14
C ASP A 498 10.91 28.49 -13.87
N THR A 499 10.58 29.71 -14.28
CA THR A 499 11.53 30.61 -14.97
C THR A 499 12.50 31.31 -14.01
N SER A 500 12.12 31.48 -12.74
CA SER A 500 12.95 32.14 -11.72
C SER A 500 13.70 31.14 -10.82
N SER A 501 14.83 31.57 -10.27
CA SER A 501 15.57 30.83 -9.24
C SER A 501 14.82 30.80 -7.90
N THR A 502 13.96 31.78 -7.66
CA THR A 502 13.02 31.82 -6.52
C THR A 502 11.70 31.20 -6.94
N ALA A 503 11.12 30.36 -6.08
CA ALA A 503 9.82 29.77 -6.35
C ALA A 503 8.74 30.85 -6.32
N HIS A 504 8.12 31.10 -7.46
CA HIS A 504 6.97 31.99 -7.62
C HIS A 504 5.77 31.16 -8.08
N PHE A 505 4.56 31.54 -7.68
CA PHE A 505 3.35 30.82 -8.08
C PHE A 505 2.25 31.76 -8.56
N ASP A 506 1.62 31.37 -9.66
CA ASP A 506 0.44 31.97 -10.22
C ASP A 506 -0.80 31.19 -9.75
N VAL A 507 -1.62 31.86 -8.95
CA VAL A 507 -2.88 31.30 -8.45
C VAL A 507 -4.03 31.89 -9.26
N TYR A 508 -4.67 31.04 -10.04
CA TYR A 508 -5.82 31.39 -10.86
C TYR A 508 -7.11 31.07 -10.12
N PHE A 509 -7.83 32.11 -9.72
CA PHE A 509 -9.16 32.01 -9.12
C PHE A 509 -10.20 32.50 -10.14
N GLU A 510 -10.88 31.56 -10.78
CA GLU A 510 -11.75 31.82 -11.93
C GLU A 510 -13.21 31.51 -11.57
N HIS A 511 -14.14 32.40 -11.94
CA HIS A 511 -15.58 32.08 -11.84
C HIS A 511 -15.96 30.99 -12.82
N PHE A 512 -16.64 29.96 -12.34
CA PHE A 512 -17.09 28.83 -13.15
C PHE A 512 -18.61 28.85 -13.38
N SER A 513 -19.38 29.09 -12.32
CA SER A 513 -20.84 29.12 -12.39
C SER A 513 -21.44 29.75 -11.14
N ASP A 514 -22.52 30.53 -11.26
CA ASP A 514 -23.25 31.02 -10.08
C ASP A 514 -23.97 29.89 -9.33
N LYS A 515 -24.39 28.87 -10.08
CA LYS A 515 -25.00 27.64 -9.55
C LYS A 515 -24.98 26.57 -10.64
N ILE A 516 -24.48 25.38 -10.29
CA ILE A 516 -24.60 24.23 -11.19
C ILE A 516 -26.03 23.67 -11.08
N VAL A 517 -26.80 23.77 -12.18
CA VAL A 517 -28.18 23.26 -12.25
C VAL A 517 -28.20 21.97 -13.04
N LEU A 518 -28.66 20.89 -12.42
CA LEU A 518 -28.83 19.58 -13.06
C LEU A 518 -30.31 19.18 -13.06
N PRO A 519 -31.11 19.61 -14.06
CA PRO A 519 -32.55 19.33 -14.12
C PRO A 519 -32.84 17.84 -14.10
N ARG A 520 -33.89 17.39 -13.40
CA ARG A 520 -34.18 15.94 -13.23
C ARG A 520 -34.30 15.19 -14.56
N LYS A 521 -34.90 15.80 -15.59
CA LYS A 521 -35.14 15.18 -16.91
C LYS A 521 -33.89 15.12 -17.79
N GLU A 522 -32.96 16.07 -17.61
CA GLU A 522 -31.78 16.26 -18.47
C GLU A 522 -30.48 16.16 -17.67
N ARG A 523 -30.52 15.50 -16.50
CA ARG A 523 -29.42 15.49 -15.52
C ARG A 523 -28.11 15.03 -16.14
N GLN A 524 -28.16 13.98 -16.97
CA GLN A 524 -26.98 13.40 -17.59
C GLN A 524 -26.33 14.36 -18.58
N ALA A 525 -27.11 14.90 -19.52
CA ALA A 525 -26.62 15.87 -20.51
C ALA A 525 -26.11 17.16 -19.84
N ALA A 526 -26.82 17.67 -18.84
CA ALA A 526 -26.39 18.84 -18.07
C ALA A 526 -25.06 18.59 -17.34
N LEU A 527 -24.89 17.39 -16.77
CA LEU A 527 -23.67 16.99 -16.11
C LEU A 527 -22.51 16.86 -17.10
N GLU A 528 -22.72 16.23 -18.26
CA GLU A 528 -21.74 16.12 -19.34
C GLU A 528 -21.24 17.50 -19.80
N MET A 529 -22.14 18.46 -20.00
CA MET A 529 -21.75 19.84 -20.35
C MET A 529 -20.88 20.50 -19.29
N VAL A 530 -21.25 20.37 -18.01
CA VAL A 530 -20.49 20.96 -16.90
C VAL A 530 -19.10 20.32 -16.78
N VAL A 531 -19.03 18.99 -16.89
CA VAL A 531 -17.74 18.27 -16.88
C VAL A 531 -16.89 18.65 -18.07
N GLN A 532 -17.48 18.81 -19.26
CA GLN A 532 -16.77 19.24 -20.46
C GLN A 532 -16.18 20.65 -20.31
N GLN A 533 -16.92 21.59 -19.72
CA GLN A 533 -16.41 22.94 -19.43
C GLN A 533 -15.23 22.90 -18.45
N TYR A 534 -15.32 22.09 -17.39
CA TYR A 534 -14.21 21.89 -16.47
C TYR A 534 -12.99 21.26 -17.17
N ALA A 535 -13.20 20.23 -18.00
CA ALA A 535 -12.14 19.58 -18.76
C ALA A 535 -11.42 20.55 -19.71
N GLN A 536 -12.15 21.46 -20.37
CA GLN A 536 -11.58 22.52 -21.21
C GLN A 536 -10.71 23.51 -20.41
N ARG A 537 -11.14 23.88 -19.20
CA ARG A 537 -10.34 24.77 -18.33
C ARG A 537 -9.11 24.05 -17.78
N LEU A 538 -9.25 22.78 -17.40
CA LEU A 538 -8.10 21.95 -17.03
C LEU A 538 -7.12 21.84 -18.19
N GLU A 539 -7.60 21.56 -19.40
CA GLU A 539 -6.80 21.48 -20.64
C GLU A 539 -5.97 22.75 -20.85
N HIS A 540 -6.62 23.91 -20.79
CA HIS A 540 -5.97 25.21 -20.94
C HIS A 540 -4.74 25.36 -20.00
N TYR A 541 -4.91 25.04 -18.72
CA TYR A 541 -3.82 25.17 -17.76
C TYR A 541 -2.80 24.03 -17.86
N THR A 542 -3.18 22.83 -18.31
CA THR A 542 -2.20 21.76 -18.60
C THR A 542 -1.30 22.13 -19.78
N LEU A 543 -1.80 22.85 -20.79
CA LEU A 543 -0.98 23.35 -21.89
C LEU A 543 -0.01 24.45 -21.41
N GLN A 544 -0.45 25.30 -20.47
CA GLN A 544 0.39 26.34 -19.88
C GLN A 544 1.49 25.77 -18.96
N ALA A 545 1.17 24.72 -18.19
CA ALA A 545 2.12 24.06 -17.28
C ALA A 545 2.15 22.53 -17.47
N PRO A 546 2.68 22.03 -18.61
CA PRO A 546 2.65 20.61 -18.99
C PRO A 546 3.14 19.64 -17.92
N LEU A 547 4.21 20.01 -17.21
CA LEU A 547 4.88 19.15 -16.23
C LEU A 547 4.26 19.23 -14.84
N GLN A 548 3.14 19.96 -14.68
CA GLN A 548 2.53 20.19 -13.37
C GLN A 548 1.21 19.44 -13.17
N TRP A 549 0.76 18.64 -14.14
CA TRP A 549 -0.45 17.84 -13.98
C TRP A 549 -0.16 16.44 -13.44
N TYR A 550 -0.32 16.27 -12.13
CA TYR A 550 0.23 15.12 -11.40
C TYR A 550 -0.69 13.90 -11.39
N ASN A 551 -1.12 13.42 -12.57
CA ASN A 551 -1.84 12.16 -12.72
C ASN A 551 -0.92 11.08 -13.30
N PHE A 552 -0.34 10.26 -12.40
CA PHE A 552 0.59 9.17 -12.73
C PHE A 552 -0.10 7.80 -12.88
N PHE A 553 -1.28 7.79 -13.49
CA PHE A 553 -2.04 6.60 -13.86
C PHE A 553 -2.61 6.78 -15.28
N ASP A 554 -3.17 5.71 -15.86
CA ASP A 554 -3.84 5.81 -17.15
C ASP A 554 -5.16 6.57 -17.00
N PHE A 555 -5.11 7.87 -17.29
CA PHE A 555 -6.26 8.75 -17.10
C PHE A 555 -7.37 8.50 -18.11
N TRP A 556 -7.06 7.97 -19.31
CA TRP A 556 -8.03 7.82 -20.40
C TRP A 556 -8.78 6.49 -20.39
N ASN A 557 -8.40 5.53 -19.54
CA ASN A 557 -9.01 4.21 -19.48
C ASN A 557 -9.49 3.89 -18.05
N LEU A 558 -10.72 3.39 -17.92
CA LEU A 558 -11.22 2.80 -16.68
C LEU A 558 -10.57 1.43 -16.45
N THR A 559 -10.28 1.09 -15.19
CA THR A 559 -9.48 -0.09 -14.85
C THR A 559 -10.20 -1.41 -15.18
N ASP A 560 -11.54 -1.39 -15.21
CA ASP A 560 -12.44 -2.53 -15.38
C ASP A 560 -12.91 -2.84 -16.82
N GLN A 561 -12.57 -2.05 -17.85
CA GLN A 561 -13.10 -2.26 -19.21
C GLN A 561 -12.33 -3.25 -20.11
N GLN A 562 -11.43 -4.07 -19.58
CA GLN A 562 -10.61 -4.94 -20.43
C GLN A 562 -11.18 -6.30 -20.85
N HIS A 563 -12.50 -6.55 -20.75
CA HIS A 563 -13.07 -7.87 -21.11
C HIS A 563 -14.29 -7.93 -22.04
N ASP A 564 -14.81 -6.83 -22.61
CA ASP A 564 -16.02 -6.91 -23.46
C ASP A 564 -15.80 -6.82 -24.97
N ASN A 565 -14.59 -6.50 -25.46
CA ASN A 565 -14.32 -6.39 -26.90
C ASN A 565 -13.78 -7.68 -27.55
N ALA A 566 -13.67 -8.80 -26.82
CA ALA A 566 -13.19 -10.08 -27.37
C ALA A 566 -14.31 -11.03 -27.87
N ASN A 567 -15.59 -10.64 -27.75
CA ASN A 567 -16.75 -11.46 -28.16
C ASN A 567 -17.66 -10.77 -29.21
N ARG A 568 -17.12 -9.83 -29.99
CA ARG A 568 -17.81 -9.27 -31.16
C ARG A 568 -16.89 -9.26 -32.38
N THR A 569 -16.59 -10.46 -32.87
CA THR A 569 -16.28 -10.75 -34.29
C THR A 569 -16.69 -12.18 -34.57
#